data_AF-A0A1G0GFL5-F1
#
_entry.id   AF-A0A1G0GFL5-F1
#
_cell.length_a   1.000
_cell.length_b   1.000
_cell.length_c   1.000
_cell.angle_alpha   90.00
_cell.angle_beta   90.00
_cell.angle_gamma   90.00
#
_symmetry.space_group_name_H-M   'P 1'
#
loop_
_entity.id
_entity.type
_entity.pdbx_description
1 polymer ?
#
loop_
_entity_poly.entity_id
_entity_poly.type
_entity_poly.pdbx_seq_one_letter_code
_entity_poly.pdbx_strand_id
1 'polypeptide(L)'
;MAQSGRLDYRSRVLPTWCPGCGYFSIAEGLTSAFTGLGLANENVVIVSGIGCASRFPFFVEAYGFHTLHGRALPVATGIKVTNEDLCVVVVGGDGDGFAIGGGHIPHVARRNVDITYLLFDNGIYGLTKGQTSPTSSLGFMTSTSPYENHDQPLNPLLMVLSYGATWVGQSYAGKPHHLAEMIRMAIEHKGFSYLHIISPCVTFDKTDRTYQNLDVTVRDLPEDHDPTDRMQAMQQAVKVSRPALGLYYVEQRPTLSNELDDIAKKARASGSSPRVA
;
A
#
# COMPACT_ATOMS: atom_id res chain seq x y z
N MET A 1 -25.26 -8.48 -21.47
CA MET A 1 -24.47 -8.11 -20.28
C MET A 1 -23.03 -8.44 -20.60
N ALA A 2 -22.17 -7.45 -20.82
CA ALA A 2 -20.74 -7.72 -20.89
C ALA A 2 -20.33 -8.31 -19.53
N GLN A 3 -19.75 -9.50 -19.49
CA GLN A 3 -19.12 -10.02 -18.28
C GLN A 3 -18.14 -8.96 -17.80
N SER A 4 -18.25 -8.56 -16.54
CA SER A 4 -17.50 -7.42 -16.01
C SER A 4 -15.99 -7.65 -15.97
N GLY A 5 -15.43 -8.75 -16.49
CA GLY A 5 -14.01 -9.13 -16.45
C GLY A 5 -13.45 -9.38 -15.05
N ARG A 6 -14.13 -8.93 -13.99
CA ARG A 6 -13.64 -8.97 -12.59
C ARG A 6 -13.35 -10.38 -12.08
N LEU A 7 -14.06 -11.38 -12.59
CA LEU A 7 -13.84 -12.77 -12.19
C LEU A 7 -12.56 -13.35 -12.81
N ASP A 8 -12.05 -12.75 -13.89
CA ASP A 8 -10.87 -13.22 -14.60
C ASP A 8 -9.57 -13.00 -13.80
N TYR A 9 -9.62 -12.11 -12.82
CA TYR A 9 -8.53 -11.86 -11.87
C TYR A 9 -8.66 -12.65 -10.57
N ARG A 10 -9.69 -13.49 -10.39
CA ARG A 10 -9.85 -14.31 -9.17
C ARG A 10 -9.22 -15.68 -9.37
N SER A 11 -8.30 -16.04 -8.48
CA SER A 11 -7.71 -17.37 -8.51
C SER A 11 -8.73 -18.44 -8.05
N ARG A 12 -8.40 -19.70 -8.28
CA ARG A 12 -9.19 -20.84 -7.76
C ARG A 12 -9.05 -21.03 -6.24
N VAL A 13 -8.06 -20.39 -5.61
CA VAL A 13 -7.85 -20.47 -4.16
C VAL A 13 -8.75 -19.45 -3.48
N LEU A 14 -9.65 -19.94 -2.62
CA LEU A 14 -10.59 -19.09 -1.93
C LEU A 14 -9.90 -18.28 -0.81
N PRO A 15 -10.28 -17.01 -0.61
CA PRO A 15 -9.79 -16.23 0.51
C PRO A 15 -10.14 -16.87 1.85
N THR A 16 -9.14 -16.96 2.73
CA THR A 16 -9.27 -17.59 4.06
C THR A 16 -9.36 -16.57 5.19
N TRP A 17 -9.76 -15.33 4.90
CA TRP A 17 -9.94 -14.28 5.90
C TRP A 17 -11.22 -14.50 6.71
N CYS A 18 -11.25 -13.94 7.91
CA CYS A 18 -12.43 -14.02 8.79
C CYS A 18 -13.65 -13.34 8.14
N PRO A 19 -14.87 -13.88 8.28
CA PRO A 19 -16.08 -13.23 7.80
C PRO A 19 -16.21 -11.80 8.35
N GLY A 20 -16.35 -10.81 7.46
CA GLY A 20 -16.40 -9.39 7.81
C GLY A 20 -15.04 -8.67 7.78
N CYS A 21 -13.92 -9.36 7.54
CA CYS A 21 -12.62 -8.72 7.37
C CYS A 21 -12.63 -7.69 6.23
N GLY A 22 -12.12 -6.48 6.46
CA GLY A 22 -12.08 -5.42 5.44
C GLY A 22 -11.26 -5.75 4.20
N TYR A 23 -10.36 -6.74 4.28
CA TYR A 23 -9.50 -7.15 3.15
C TYR A 23 -10.27 -7.71 1.96
N PHE A 24 -11.50 -8.22 2.16
CA PHE A 24 -12.38 -8.61 1.07
C PHE A 24 -12.71 -7.43 0.14
N SER A 25 -12.99 -6.25 0.71
CA SER A 25 -13.25 -5.02 -0.04
C SER A 25 -12.01 -4.57 -0.83
N ILE A 26 -10.82 -4.74 -0.25
CA ILE A 26 -9.56 -4.43 -0.93
C ILE A 26 -9.31 -5.37 -2.12
N ALA A 27 -9.61 -6.66 -1.97
CA ALA A 27 -9.51 -7.64 -3.05
C ALA A 27 -10.46 -7.31 -4.21
N GLU A 28 -11.68 -6.92 -3.90
CA GLU A 28 -12.65 -6.48 -4.92
C GLU A 28 -12.22 -5.17 -5.58
N GLY A 29 -11.70 -4.22 -4.81
CA GLY A 29 -11.18 -2.95 -5.33
C GLY A 29 -10.02 -3.15 -6.30
N LEU A 30 -9.06 -4.02 -5.97
CA LEU A 30 -7.91 -4.29 -6.84
C LEU A 30 -8.32 -5.00 -8.14
N THR A 31 -9.13 -6.04 -8.06
CA THR A 31 -9.61 -6.77 -9.26
C THR A 31 -10.46 -5.86 -10.16
N SER A 32 -11.21 -4.93 -9.57
CA SER A 32 -11.94 -3.90 -10.32
C SER A 32 -11.00 -2.90 -10.99
N ALA A 33 -9.92 -2.48 -10.32
CA ALA A 33 -8.91 -1.59 -10.89
C ALA A 33 -8.20 -2.25 -12.08
N PHE A 34 -7.78 -3.51 -11.96
CA PHE A 34 -7.14 -4.24 -13.06
C PHE A 34 -8.05 -4.36 -14.28
N THR A 35 -9.32 -4.71 -14.05
CA THR A 35 -10.34 -4.76 -15.10
C THR A 35 -10.49 -3.39 -15.78
N GLY A 36 -10.64 -2.32 -14.98
CA GLY A 36 -10.83 -0.96 -15.50
C GLY A 36 -9.65 -0.44 -16.31
N LEU A 37 -8.45 -0.92 -16.00
CA LEU A 37 -7.21 -0.60 -16.71
C LEU A 37 -6.91 -1.56 -17.88
N GLY A 38 -7.69 -2.64 -18.05
CA GLY A 38 -7.47 -3.64 -19.09
C GLY A 38 -6.13 -4.36 -18.97
N LEU A 39 -5.62 -4.57 -17.75
CA LEU A 39 -4.32 -5.21 -17.54
C LEU A 39 -4.39 -6.71 -17.81
N ALA A 40 -3.54 -7.23 -18.69
CA ALA A 40 -3.41 -8.68 -18.86
C ALA A 40 -2.79 -9.32 -17.62
N ASN A 41 -3.28 -10.49 -17.20
CA ASN A 41 -2.85 -11.19 -15.98
C ASN A 41 -1.33 -11.45 -15.99
N GLU A 42 -0.77 -11.76 -17.15
CA GLU A 42 0.66 -12.01 -17.36
C GLU A 42 1.54 -10.77 -17.19
N ASN A 43 0.96 -9.56 -17.23
CA ASN A 43 1.67 -8.30 -17.05
C ASN A 43 1.57 -7.75 -15.62
N VAL A 44 0.88 -8.47 -14.72
CA VAL A 44 0.69 -8.07 -13.33
C VAL A 44 1.50 -8.97 -12.41
N VAL A 45 2.23 -8.37 -11.47
CA VAL A 45 2.91 -9.08 -10.39
C VAL A 45 2.48 -8.55 -9.03
N ILE A 46 1.95 -9.42 -8.18
CA ILE A 46 1.60 -9.07 -6.79
C ILE A 46 2.67 -9.62 -5.85
N VAL A 47 3.29 -8.73 -5.08
CA VAL A 47 4.34 -9.06 -4.12
C VAL A 47 3.85 -8.78 -2.71
N SER A 48 4.01 -9.75 -1.80
CA SER A 48 3.61 -9.59 -0.41
C SER A 48 4.65 -10.06 0.58
N GLY A 49 4.56 -9.55 1.81
CA GLY A 49 5.39 -9.97 2.95
C GLY A 49 4.75 -11.14 3.70
N ILE A 50 4.59 -11.01 5.03
CA ILE A 50 3.90 -12.02 5.87
C ILE A 50 2.81 -11.36 6.72
N GLY A 51 1.64 -11.98 6.81
CA GLY A 51 0.48 -11.47 7.55
C GLY A 51 -0.85 -11.90 6.93
N CYS A 52 -1.97 -11.51 7.55
CA CYS A 52 -3.29 -11.75 6.95
C CYS A 52 -3.40 -11.06 5.59
N ALA A 53 -2.96 -9.79 5.52
CA ALA A 53 -2.87 -9.03 4.27
C ALA A 53 -2.00 -9.75 3.24
N SER A 54 -0.89 -10.36 3.66
CA SER A 54 0.10 -10.92 2.74
C SER A 54 -0.29 -12.26 2.09
N ARG A 55 -1.44 -12.85 2.45
CA ARG A 55 -2.02 -14.00 1.73
C ARG A 55 -2.61 -13.62 0.37
N PHE A 56 -2.70 -12.32 0.08
CA PHE A 56 -3.38 -11.78 -1.08
C PHE A 56 -2.90 -12.31 -2.46
N PRO A 57 -1.59 -12.52 -2.72
CA PRO A 57 -1.15 -13.08 -4.01
C PRO A 57 -1.72 -14.47 -4.31
N PHE A 58 -2.15 -15.24 -3.30
CA PHE A 58 -2.77 -16.54 -3.53
C PHE A 58 -4.18 -16.43 -4.11
N PHE A 59 -4.87 -15.30 -3.94
CA PHE A 59 -6.29 -15.14 -4.27
C PHE A 59 -6.53 -14.42 -5.60
N VAL A 60 -5.45 -14.02 -6.28
CA VAL A 60 -5.48 -13.28 -7.54
C VAL A 60 -4.86 -14.12 -8.65
N GLU A 61 -5.51 -14.15 -9.81
CA GLU A 61 -5.01 -14.82 -11.00
C GLU A 61 -4.01 -13.91 -11.74
N ALA A 62 -2.77 -13.85 -11.23
CA ALA A 62 -1.65 -13.11 -11.80
C ALA A 62 -0.32 -13.73 -11.31
N TYR A 63 0.82 -13.22 -11.76
CA TYR A 63 2.09 -13.61 -11.13
C TYR A 63 2.12 -13.14 -9.68
N GLY A 64 2.61 -13.98 -8.77
CA GLY A 64 2.55 -13.73 -7.33
C GLY A 64 3.82 -14.16 -6.59
N PHE A 65 4.32 -13.29 -5.70
CA PHE A 65 5.40 -13.59 -4.76
C PHE A 65 4.91 -13.40 -3.32
N HIS A 66 4.85 -14.49 -2.55
CA HIS A 66 4.70 -14.46 -1.10
C HIS A 66 6.09 -14.60 -0.46
N THR A 67 6.64 -13.49 0.01
CA THR A 67 8.06 -13.38 0.37
C THR A 67 8.30 -13.57 1.87
N LEU A 68 9.29 -12.88 2.45
CA LEU A 68 9.57 -12.87 3.87
C LEU A 68 8.98 -11.63 4.54
N HIS A 69 8.79 -11.69 5.86
CA HIS A 69 8.16 -10.62 6.62
C HIS A 69 8.93 -9.30 6.48
N GLY A 70 8.26 -8.25 6.00
CA GLY A 70 8.83 -6.94 5.72
C GLY A 70 9.85 -6.92 4.60
N ARG A 71 9.85 -7.90 3.68
CA ARG A 71 10.77 -7.96 2.53
C ARG A 71 10.06 -7.86 1.17
N ALA A 72 8.77 -7.52 1.16
CA ALA A 72 8.00 -7.36 -0.07
C ALA A 72 8.57 -6.24 -0.97
N LEU A 73 8.85 -5.07 -0.39
CA LEU A 73 9.38 -3.90 -1.10
C LEU A 73 10.75 -4.11 -1.77
N PRO A 74 11.79 -4.68 -1.11
CA PRO A 74 13.05 -4.96 -1.79
C PRO A 74 12.91 -5.99 -2.91
N VAL A 75 12.07 -7.02 -2.73
CA VAL A 75 11.78 -8.00 -3.81
C VAL A 75 11.07 -7.33 -4.99
N ALA A 76 10.03 -6.53 -4.72
CA ALA A 76 9.30 -5.78 -5.74
C ALA A 76 10.18 -4.79 -6.49
N THR A 77 11.13 -4.14 -5.81
CA THR A 77 12.12 -3.27 -6.45
C THR A 77 12.97 -4.04 -7.45
N GLY A 78 13.46 -5.24 -7.08
CA GLY A 78 14.23 -6.09 -7.98
C GLY A 78 13.43 -6.51 -9.22
N ILE A 79 12.15 -6.90 -9.03
CA ILE A 79 11.24 -7.25 -10.13
C ILE A 79 11.09 -6.07 -11.07
N LYS A 80 10.73 -4.89 -10.55
CA LYS A 80 10.43 -3.72 -11.38
C LYS A 80 11.64 -3.19 -12.14
N VAL A 81 12.82 -3.17 -11.52
CA VAL A 81 14.06 -2.73 -12.19
C VAL A 81 14.52 -3.73 -13.26
N THR A 82 14.17 -5.01 -13.11
CA THR A 82 14.54 -6.03 -14.11
C THR A 82 13.59 -6.04 -15.31
N ASN A 83 12.31 -5.76 -15.09
CA ASN A 83 11.30 -5.69 -16.14
C ASN A 83 10.32 -4.53 -15.87
N GLU A 84 10.54 -3.42 -16.57
CA GLU A 84 9.82 -2.16 -16.38
C GLU A 84 8.40 -2.20 -16.96
N ASP A 85 8.10 -3.14 -17.85
CA ASP A 85 6.78 -3.28 -18.48
C ASP A 85 5.74 -3.89 -17.54
N LEU A 86 6.20 -4.52 -16.44
CA LEU A 86 5.31 -5.14 -15.46
C LEU A 86 4.63 -4.10 -14.57
N CYS A 87 3.33 -4.30 -14.35
CA CYS A 87 2.56 -3.66 -13.29
C CYS A 87 2.86 -4.38 -11.97
N VAL A 88 3.65 -3.76 -11.10
CA VAL A 88 4.05 -4.35 -9.81
C VAL A 88 3.25 -3.72 -8.68
N VAL A 89 2.43 -4.54 -8.03
CA VAL A 89 1.63 -4.16 -6.85
C VAL A 89 2.16 -4.88 -5.62
N VAL A 90 2.50 -4.10 -4.60
CA VAL A 90 2.95 -4.58 -3.30
C VAL A 90 1.80 -4.50 -2.31
N VAL A 91 1.60 -5.55 -1.52
CA VAL A 91 0.56 -5.62 -0.49
C VAL A 91 1.18 -6.06 0.83
N GLY A 92 0.81 -5.41 1.93
CA GLY A 92 1.33 -5.75 3.26
C GLY A 92 0.49 -5.13 4.37
N GLY A 93 0.59 -5.72 5.56
CA GLY A 93 -0.01 -5.14 6.76
C GLY A 93 0.81 -3.97 7.30
N ASP A 94 0.18 -3.17 8.16
CA ASP A 94 0.82 -2.16 9.00
C ASP A 94 2.11 -2.62 9.70
N GLY A 95 2.10 -3.78 10.35
CA GLY A 95 3.29 -4.32 10.99
C GLY A 95 4.34 -4.87 10.02
N ASP A 96 3.92 -5.47 8.91
CA ASP A 96 4.84 -5.92 7.85
C ASP A 96 5.58 -4.74 7.23
N GLY A 97 4.88 -3.64 6.96
CA GLY A 97 5.43 -2.43 6.37
C GLY A 97 6.21 -1.55 7.32
N PHE A 98 5.63 -1.18 8.47
CA PHE A 98 6.16 -0.13 9.34
C PHE A 98 6.84 -0.62 10.62
N ALA A 99 6.82 -1.94 10.91
CA ALA A 99 7.73 -2.52 11.90
C ALA A 99 8.98 -3.09 11.22
N ILE A 100 9.00 -4.40 10.96
CA ILE A 100 10.16 -5.09 10.39
C ILE A 100 10.53 -4.62 8.97
N GLY A 101 9.55 -4.12 8.22
CA GLY A 101 9.75 -3.55 6.88
C GLY A 101 10.16 -2.07 6.87
N GLY A 102 10.16 -1.39 8.01
CA GLY A 102 10.23 0.07 8.08
C GLY A 102 11.50 0.67 7.48
N GLY A 103 12.60 -0.09 7.46
CA GLY A 103 13.85 0.32 6.82
C GLY A 103 13.81 0.39 5.29
N HIS A 104 12.85 -0.27 4.62
CA HIS A 104 12.81 -0.35 3.16
C HIS A 104 11.96 0.76 2.53
N ILE A 105 10.87 1.16 3.19
CA ILE A 105 9.93 2.19 2.69
C ILE A 105 10.66 3.50 2.33
N PRO A 106 11.54 4.07 3.17
CA PRO A 106 12.24 5.31 2.84
C PRO A 106 13.04 5.20 1.54
N HIS A 107 13.59 4.02 1.27
CA HIS A 107 14.47 3.80 0.13
C HIS A 107 13.73 3.57 -1.17
N VAL A 108 12.54 2.95 -1.12
CA VAL A 108 11.68 2.83 -2.30
C VAL A 108 11.11 4.20 -2.67
N ALA A 109 10.61 4.95 -1.68
CA ALA A 109 10.06 6.29 -1.88
C ALA A 109 11.10 7.27 -2.43
N ARG A 110 12.28 7.38 -1.78
CA ARG A 110 13.32 8.34 -2.23
C ARG A 110 13.86 8.03 -3.63
N ARG A 111 13.89 6.76 -4.02
CA ARG A 111 14.33 6.31 -5.35
C ARG A 111 13.23 6.41 -6.40
N ASN A 112 11.99 6.69 -5.98
CA ASN A 112 10.82 6.74 -6.84
C ASN A 112 10.68 5.49 -7.72
N VAL A 113 10.76 4.30 -7.11
CA VAL A 113 10.55 3.03 -7.82
C VAL A 113 9.11 2.97 -8.30
N ASP A 114 8.88 2.69 -9.58
CA ASP A 114 7.56 2.63 -10.23
C ASP A 114 6.75 1.40 -9.79
N ILE A 115 6.29 1.40 -8.54
CA ILE A 115 5.48 0.33 -7.93
C ILE A 115 4.36 0.94 -7.09
N THR A 116 3.24 0.23 -6.98
CA THR A 116 2.14 0.61 -6.09
C THR A 116 2.22 -0.19 -4.79
N TYR A 117 2.28 0.47 -3.63
CA TYR A 117 2.21 -0.17 -2.33
C TYR A 117 0.87 0.10 -1.64
N LEU A 118 0.10 -0.96 -1.45
CA LEU A 118 -1.16 -0.96 -0.73
C LEU A 118 -0.90 -1.43 0.71
N LEU A 119 -0.92 -0.50 1.67
CA LEU A 119 -0.80 -0.84 3.09
C LEU A 119 -2.19 -1.11 3.67
N PHE A 120 -2.38 -2.32 4.17
CA PHE A 120 -3.62 -2.79 4.77
C PHE A 120 -3.55 -2.55 6.28
N ASP A 121 -3.93 -1.37 6.72
CA ASP A 121 -3.73 -0.93 8.09
C ASP A 121 -4.95 -1.25 8.96
N ASN A 122 -4.83 -2.30 9.77
CA ASN A 122 -5.84 -2.72 10.72
C ASN A 122 -5.44 -2.48 12.18
N GLY A 123 -4.31 -1.82 12.43
CA GLY A 123 -3.85 -1.45 13.77
C GLY A 123 -3.46 -2.63 14.64
N ILE A 124 -3.23 -3.82 14.08
CA ILE A 124 -2.99 -5.04 14.86
C ILE A 124 -2.34 -6.18 14.06
N TYR A 125 -1.45 -6.93 14.68
CA TYR A 125 -0.94 -8.18 14.09
C TYR A 125 -1.99 -9.29 14.12
N GLY A 126 -2.89 -9.30 13.13
CA GLY A 126 -4.00 -10.25 13.07
C GLY A 126 -3.58 -11.71 12.93
N LEU A 127 -2.61 -12.02 12.05
CA LEU A 127 -2.23 -13.41 11.75
C LEU A 127 -1.60 -14.11 12.97
N THR A 128 -0.85 -13.36 13.77
CA THR A 128 -0.18 -13.84 14.98
C THR A 128 -1.07 -13.76 16.23
N LYS A 129 -2.38 -13.50 16.05
CA LYS A 129 -3.42 -13.52 17.08
C LYS A 129 -3.53 -12.28 17.96
N GLY A 130 -3.26 -11.10 17.40
CA GLY A 130 -3.69 -9.84 17.99
C GLY A 130 -2.69 -9.24 18.99
N GLN A 131 -1.48 -8.93 18.52
CA GLN A 131 -0.52 -8.08 19.21
C GLN A 131 -0.58 -6.64 18.68
N THR A 132 -0.13 -5.67 19.46
CA THR A 132 0.00 -4.28 19.02
C THR A 132 0.89 -4.18 17.78
N SER A 133 0.49 -3.35 16.82
CA SER A 133 1.29 -2.94 15.66
C SER A 133 1.80 -1.51 15.85
N PRO A 134 2.69 -1.01 14.98
CA PRO A 134 3.13 0.39 15.04
C PRO A 134 2.03 1.44 14.83
N THR A 135 0.83 1.03 14.40
CA THR A 135 -0.32 1.91 14.17
C THR A 135 -1.44 1.67 15.19
N SER A 136 -1.25 0.77 16.16
CA SER A 136 -2.20 0.58 17.27
C SER A 136 -2.39 1.88 18.06
N SER A 137 -3.64 2.22 18.36
CA SER A 137 -3.96 3.41 19.15
C SER A 137 -3.39 3.33 20.57
N LEU A 138 -3.15 4.50 21.17
CA LEU A 138 -2.88 4.60 22.60
C LEU A 138 -4.05 4.02 23.40
N GLY A 139 -3.76 3.38 24.53
CA GLY A 139 -4.80 2.75 25.34
C GLY A 139 -5.26 1.38 24.82
N PHE A 140 -4.86 0.97 23.61
CA PHE A 140 -5.37 -0.27 23.02
C PHE A 140 -4.85 -1.51 23.75
N MET A 141 -5.75 -2.31 24.31
CA MET A 141 -5.42 -3.55 24.99
C MET A 141 -5.34 -4.72 24.01
N THR A 142 -4.26 -5.48 24.10
CA THR A 142 -4.02 -6.64 23.23
C THR A 142 -3.48 -7.81 24.04
N SER A 143 -3.30 -8.97 23.40
CA SER A 143 -2.73 -10.16 24.05
C SER A 143 -1.36 -9.94 24.69
N THR A 144 -0.54 -9.06 24.12
CA THR A 144 0.82 -8.72 24.58
C THR A 144 0.92 -7.38 25.28
N SER A 145 -0.14 -6.56 25.19
CA SER A 145 -0.29 -5.30 25.92
C SER A 145 -1.60 -5.36 26.73
N PRO A 146 -1.68 -6.23 27.75
CA PRO A 146 -2.91 -6.41 28.54
C PRO A 146 -3.22 -5.20 29.44
N TYR A 147 -2.25 -4.33 29.65
CA TYR A 147 -2.36 -3.11 30.46
C TYR A 147 -2.23 -1.86 29.58
N GLU A 148 -2.87 -1.90 28.41
CA GLU A 148 -2.86 -0.83 27.40
C GLU A 148 -1.56 -0.69 26.60
N ASN A 149 -1.70 -0.12 25.40
CA ASN A 149 -0.59 0.32 24.57
C ASN A 149 -0.16 1.74 24.98
N HIS A 150 1.10 1.91 25.34
CA HIS A 150 1.68 3.23 25.68
C HIS A 150 2.54 3.82 24.57
N ASP A 151 2.83 3.06 23.52
CA ASP A 151 3.62 3.55 22.39
C ASP A 151 2.78 4.48 21.53
N GLN A 152 3.36 5.64 21.18
CA GLN A 152 2.75 6.58 20.25
C GLN A 152 2.66 5.92 18.87
N PRO A 153 1.46 5.85 18.25
CA PRO A 153 1.33 5.27 16.93
C PRO A 153 2.11 6.10 15.90
N LEU A 154 2.78 5.39 15.00
CA LEU A 154 3.37 6.00 13.82
C LEU A 154 2.26 6.62 12.95
N ASN A 155 2.64 7.63 12.17
CA ASN A 155 1.79 8.21 11.13
C ASN A 155 2.33 7.79 9.75
N PRO A 156 1.81 6.70 9.15
CA PRO A 156 2.31 6.19 7.88
C PRO A 156 2.29 7.22 6.76
N LEU A 157 1.21 8.00 6.64
CA LEU A 157 1.07 9.06 5.63
C LEU A 157 2.15 10.12 5.77
N LEU A 158 2.35 10.66 6.98
CA LEU A 158 3.35 11.69 7.22
C LEU A 158 4.77 11.16 6.95
N MET A 159 5.05 9.91 7.32
CA MET A 159 6.33 9.26 7.08
C MET A 159 6.61 9.13 5.57
N VAL A 160 5.67 8.60 4.78
CA VAL A 160 5.90 8.43 3.32
C VAL A 160 5.99 9.76 2.58
N LEU A 161 5.23 10.78 3.01
CA LEU A 161 5.36 12.14 2.49
C LEU A 161 6.75 12.70 2.77
N SER A 162 7.27 12.47 3.99
CA SER A 162 8.62 12.88 4.39
C SER A 162 9.72 12.08 3.66
N TYR A 163 9.46 10.83 3.30
CA TYR A 163 10.38 10.00 2.51
C TYR A 163 10.40 10.35 1.01
N GLY A 164 9.48 11.21 0.55
CA GLY A 164 9.42 11.66 -0.84
C GLY A 164 8.66 10.71 -1.77
N ALA A 165 7.64 10.02 -1.26
CA ALA A 165 6.69 9.32 -2.13
C ALA A 165 6.02 10.33 -3.09
N THR A 166 5.84 9.94 -4.34
CA THR A 166 5.38 10.81 -5.42
C THR A 166 3.88 10.68 -5.67
N TRP A 167 3.24 9.67 -5.10
CA TRP A 167 1.80 9.57 -5.01
C TRP A 167 1.43 9.02 -3.63
N VAL A 168 0.57 9.73 -2.90
CA VAL A 168 0.13 9.36 -1.56
C VAL A 168 -1.38 9.51 -1.47
N GLY A 169 -2.07 8.45 -1.11
CA GLY A 169 -3.51 8.46 -0.88
C GLY A 169 -3.89 7.71 0.39
N GLN A 170 -5.09 7.99 0.89
CA GLN A 170 -5.72 7.24 1.97
C GLN A 170 -7.13 6.81 1.56
N SER A 171 -7.50 5.59 1.90
CA SER A 171 -8.84 5.06 1.68
C SER A 171 -9.27 4.20 2.87
N TYR A 172 -10.52 3.76 2.83
CA TYR A 172 -11.15 2.97 3.87
C TYR A 172 -11.89 1.78 3.25
N ALA A 173 -11.67 0.59 3.81
CA ALA A 173 -12.29 -0.66 3.35
C ALA A 173 -13.84 -0.61 3.33
N GLY A 174 -14.47 0.21 4.18
CA GLY A 174 -15.94 0.39 4.17
C GLY A 174 -16.47 1.30 3.06
N LYS A 175 -15.60 1.89 2.22
CA LYS A 175 -15.98 2.71 1.05
C LYS A 175 -15.49 2.05 -0.25
N PRO A 176 -16.08 0.91 -0.68
CA PRO A 176 -15.54 0.07 -1.76
C PRO A 176 -15.38 0.80 -3.10
N HIS A 177 -16.32 1.67 -3.48
CA HIS A 177 -16.23 2.43 -4.72
C HIS A 177 -15.07 3.43 -4.72
N HIS A 178 -14.93 4.20 -3.64
CA HIS A 178 -13.81 5.11 -3.44
C HIS A 178 -12.48 4.33 -3.41
N LEU A 179 -12.44 3.19 -2.72
CA LEU A 179 -11.27 2.34 -2.65
C LEU A 179 -10.83 1.81 -4.02
N ALA A 180 -11.75 1.31 -4.84
CA ALA A 180 -11.43 0.84 -6.18
C ALA A 180 -10.82 1.97 -7.04
N GLU A 181 -11.36 3.17 -6.96
CA GLU A 181 -10.86 4.33 -7.70
C GLU A 181 -9.49 4.80 -7.22
N MET A 182 -9.27 4.84 -5.90
CA MET A 182 -7.95 5.16 -5.33
C MET A 182 -6.88 4.15 -5.74
N ILE A 183 -7.22 2.85 -5.77
CA ILE A 183 -6.30 1.80 -6.23
C ILE A 183 -5.99 1.98 -7.71
N ARG A 184 -6.99 2.28 -8.56
CA ARG A 184 -6.81 2.55 -9.99
C ARG A 184 -5.84 3.70 -10.21
N MET A 185 -6.08 4.84 -9.57
CA MET A 185 -5.20 6.01 -9.65
C MET A 185 -3.78 5.74 -9.15
N ALA A 186 -3.62 4.93 -8.08
CA ALA A 186 -2.30 4.54 -7.58
C ALA A 186 -1.50 3.74 -8.61
N ILE A 187 -2.15 2.80 -9.31
CA ILE A 187 -1.55 1.94 -10.33
C ILE A 187 -1.15 2.73 -11.59
N GLU A 188 -1.94 3.73 -11.99
CA GLU A 188 -1.65 4.54 -13.17
C GLU A 188 -0.45 5.47 -12.99
N HIS A 189 -0.19 5.91 -11.75
CA HIS A 189 0.91 6.80 -11.45
C HIS A 189 2.27 6.16 -11.76
N LYS A 190 3.17 6.95 -12.37
CA LYS A 190 4.54 6.54 -12.70
C LYS A 190 5.50 6.95 -11.60
N GLY A 191 5.80 6.01 -10.71
CA GLY A 191 6.62 6.25 -9.53
C GLY A 191 6.14 5.47 -8.32
N PHE A 192 6.66 5.82 -7.14
CA PHE A 192 6.27 5.14 -5.92
C PHE A 192 4.92 5.67 -5.43
N SER A 193 3.87 4.88 -5.66
CA SER A 193 2.53 5.13 -5.15
C SER A 193 2.30 4.42 -3.84
N TYR A 194 1.87 5.16 -2.82
CA TYR A 194 1.50 4.61 -1.53
C TYR A 194 0.03 4.87 -1.24
N LEU A 195 -0.75 3.80 -1.09
CA LEU A 195 -2.15 3.87 -0.66
C LEU A 195 -2.29 3.27 0.74
N HIS A 196 -2.59 4.13 1.71
CA HIS A 196 -2.93 3.73 3.07
C HIS A 196 -4.39 3.33 3.13
N ILE A 197 -4.69 2.05 3.37
CA ILE A 197 -6.06 1.55 3.43
C ILE A 197 -6.39 1.19 4.87
N ILE A 198 -7.20 2.01 5.53
CA ILE A 198 -7.72 1.70 6.86
C ILE A 198 -8.70 0.54 6.73
N SER A 199 -8.53 -0.50 7.55
CA SER A 199 -9.35 -1.72 7.47
C SER A 199 -9.67 -2.28 8.86
N PRO A 200 -10.91 -2.66 9.16
CA PRO A 200 -11.25 -3.28 10.43
C PRO A 200 -10.71 -4.71 10.54
N CYS A 201 -10.14 -5.06 11.71
CA CYS A 201 -9.84 -6.43 12.09
C CYS A 201 -10.95 -6.99 12.99
N VAL A 202 -12.04 -7.46 12.37
CA VAL A 202 -13.26 -7.88 13.09
C VAL A 202 -13.06 -9.00 14.11
N THR A 203 -11.94 -9.73 14.08
CA THR A 203 -11.66 -10.83 15.04
C THR A 203 -11.02 -10.32 16.31
N PHE A 204 -10.04 -9.42 16.21
CA PHE A 204 -9.17 -9.05 17.34
C PHE A 204 -9.34 -7.58 17.79
N ASP A 205 -9.82 -6.70 16.92
CA ASP A 205 -10.17 -5.33 17.31
C ASP A 205 -11.70 -5.19 17.37
N LYS A 206 -12.20 -4.94 18.58
CA LYS A 206 -13.62 -4.80 18.90
C LYS A 206 -13.99 -3.38 19.35
N THR A 207 -13.00 -2.49 19.44
CA THR A 207 -13.15 -1.25 20.20
C THR A 207 -12.69 -0.03 19.42
N ASP A 208 -11.60 -0.12 18.68
CA ASP A 208 -10.97 1.05 18.06
C ASP A 208 -11.38 1.16 16.59
N ARG A 209 -10.82 0.33 15.71
CA ARG A 209 -11.02 0.37 14.25
C ARG A 209 -12.14 -0.56 13.82
N THR A 210 -13.31 -0.41 14.42
CA THR A 210 -14.52 -1.11 13.98
C THR A 210 -15.15 -0.39 12.77
N TYR A 211 -16.03 -1.07 12.01
CA TYR A 211 -16.80 -0.40 10.96
C TYR A 211 -17.59 0.80 11.50
N GLN A 212 -18.29 0.61 12.63
CA GLN A 212 -19.11 1.65 13.26
C GLN A 212 -18.31 2.90 13.59
N ASN A 213 -17.11 2.74 14.18
CA ASN A 213 -16.27 3.87 14.54
C ASN A 213 -15.67 4.54 13.31
N LEU A 214 -15.18 3.75 12.35
CA LEU A 214 -14.54 4.29 11.15
C LEU A 214 -15.55 5.06 10.29
N ASP A 215 -16.77 4.56 10.12
CA ASP A 215 -17.81 5.20 9.31
C ASP A 215 -18.16 6.63 9.78
N VAL A 216 -18.06 6.91 11.09
CA VAL A 216 -18.35 8.24 11.65
C VAL A 216 -17.11 9.13 11.81
N THR A 217 -15.91 8.52 11.78
CA THR A 217 -14.65 9.21 12.10
C THR A 217 -13.93 9.68 10.84
N VAL A 218 -13.95 8.87 9.78
CA VAL A 218 -13.37 9.26 8.48
C VAL A 218 -14.08 10.50 7.92
N ARG A 219 -13.36 11.26 7.12
CA ARG A 219 -13.87 12.45 6.43
C ARG A 219 -13.28 12.53 5.04
N ASP A 220 -13.78 13.44 4.22
CA ASP A 220 -13.14 13.77 2.97
C ASP A 220 -12.00 14.79 3.19
N LEU A 221 -11.09 14.85 2.22
CA LEU A 221 -10.19 15.99 2.10
C LEU A 221 -11.00 17.26 1.81
N PRO A 222 -10.52 18.46 2.24
CA PRO A 222 -11.15 19.72 1.89
C PRO A 222 -11.28 19.90 0.37
N GLU A 223 -12.33 20.59 -0.09
CA GLU A 223 -12.54 20.85 -1.52
C GLU A 223 -11.43 21.69 -2.16
N ASP A 224 -10.75 22.52 -1.36
CA ASP A 224 -9.64 23.37 -1.76
C ASP A 224 -8.26 22.71 -1.59
N HIS A 225 -8.21 21.41 -1.25
CA HIS A 225 -6.96 20.66 -1.11
C HIS A 225 -6.23 20.56 -2.46
N ASP A 226 -5.02 21.14 -2.53
CA ASP A 226 -4.14 21.00 -3.68
C ASP A 226 -3.25 19.74 -3.54
N PRO A 227 -3.46 18.69 -4.35
CA PRO A 227 -2.66 17.48 -4.25
C PRO A 227 -1.22 17.67 -4.78
N THR A 228 -0.86 18.83 -5.31
CA THR A 228 0.53 19.15 -5.68
C THR A 228 1.28 19.89 -4.58
N ASP A 229 0.58 20.35 -3.54
CA ASP A 229 1.18 20.99 -2.36
C ASP A 229 1.47 19.95 -1.26
N ARG A 230 2.75 19.58 -1.15
CA ARG A 230 3.20 18.60 -0.15
C ARG A 230 2.95 19.09 1.29
N MET A 231 2.97 20.40 1.55
CA MET A 231 2.76 20.91 2.91
C MET A 231 1.29 20.84 3.29
N GLN A 232 0.37 21.13 2.37
CA GLN A 232 -1.05 20.86 2.58
C GLN A 232 -1.31 19.38 2.82
N ALA A 233 -0.69 18.49 2.03
CA ALA A 233 -0.78 17.04 2.25
C ALA A 233 -0.33 16.64 3.66
N MET A 234 0.81 17.17 4.14
CA MET A 234 1.30 16.91 5.50
C MET A 234 0.36 17.48 6.58
N GLN A 235 -0.21 18.68 6.38
CA GLN A 235 -1.19 19.28 7.30
C GLN A 235 -2.48 18.45 7.41
N GLN A 236 -2.90 17.78 6.32
CA GLN A 236 -4.02 16.84 6.38
C GLN A 236 -3.61 15.53 7.06
N ALA A 237 -2.39 15.03 6.81
CA ALA A 237 -1.91 13.75 7.34
C ALA A 237 -1.77 13.76 8.87
N VAL A 238 -1.44 14.89 9.49
CA VAL A 238 -1.30 14.98 10.96
C VAL A 238 -2.65 14.91 11.71
N LYS A 239 -3.79 15.09 11.02
CA LYS A 239 -5.14 15.06 11.62
C LYS A 239 -5.64 13.62 11.80
N VAL A 240 -4.90 12.82 12.58
CA VAL A 240 -5.12 11.37 12.73
C VAL A 240 -6.42 10.97 13.43
N SER A 241 -6.99 11.85 14.26
CA SER A 241 -8.25 11.59 14.97
C SER A 241 -9.48 11.60 14.06
N ARG A 242 -9.37 12.22 12.88
CA ARG A 242 -10.37 12.20 11.82
C ARG A 242 -9.65 12.06 10.47
N PRO A 243 -9.22 10.84 10.11
CA PRO A 243 -8.41 10.61 8.93
C PRO A 243 -9.20 10.99 7.67
N ALA A 244 -8.55 11.68 6.75
CA ALA A 244 -9.18 12.09 5.50
C ALA A 244 -9.04 10.97 4.47
N LEU A 245 -10.02 10.83 3.59
CA LEU A 245 -9.97 9.93 2.46
C LEU A 245 -9.70 10.74 1.19
N GLY A 246 -8.93 10.17 0.28
CA GLY A 246 -8.65 10.75 -1.03
C GLY A 246 -7.15 10.82 -1.36
N LEU A 247 -6.86 11.55 -2.43
CA LEU A 247 -5.51 11.81 -2.93
C LEU A 247 -4.85 12.94 -2.15
N TYR A 248 -3.88 12.60 -1.30
CA TYR A 248 -3.17 13.58 -0.49
C TYR A 248 -2.11 14.31 -1.31
N TYR A 249 -1.34 13.58 -2.12
CA TYR A 249 -0.22 14.14 -2.84
C TYR A 249 0.04 13.43 -4.16
N VAL A 250 0.38 14.18 -5.22
CA VAL A 250 0.91 13.67 -6.49
C VAL A 250 1.96 14.62 -7.06
N GLU A 251 3.05 14.06 -7.57
CA GLU A 251 4.13 14.76 -8.27
C GLU A 251 4.69 13.84 -9.36
N GLN A 252 4.99 14.39 -10.54
CA GLN A 252 5.70 13.66 -11.59
C GLN A 252 7.19 13.97 -11.54
N ARG A 253 8.03 12.94 -11.41
CA ARG A 253 9.49 13.04 -11.48
C ARG A 253 10.10 11.73 -11.98
N PRO A 254 11.36 11.72 -12.46
CA PRO A 254 12.00 10.50 -12.94
C PRO A 254 11.91 9.34 -11.95
N THR A 255 11.64 8.15 -12.46
CA THR A 255 11.63 6.91 -11.69
C THR A 255 13.05 6.34 -11.61
N LEU A 256 13.28 5.41 -10.69
CA LEU A 256 14.57 4.69 -10.61
C LEU A 256 14.99 4.11 -11.96
N SER A 257 14.04 3.55 -12.69
CA SER A 257 14.21 3.00 -14.03
C SER A 257 14.71 4.04 -15.04
N ASN A 258 14.08 5.23 -15.06
CA ASN A 258 14.50 6.31 -15.95
C ASN A 258 15.94 6.76 -15.67
N GLU A 259 16.33 6.84 -14.40
CA GLU A 259 17.68 7.20 -13.98
C GLU A 259 18.71 6.13 -14.37
N LEU A 260 18.38 4.84 -14.20
CA LEU A 260 19.25 3.73 -14.60
C LEU A 260 19.45 3.68 -16.13
N ASP A 261 18.39 3.93 -16.89
CA ASP A 261 18.45 4.03 -18.35
C ASP A 261 19.33 5.19 -18.83
N ASP A 262 19.22 6.35 -18.19
CA ASP A 262 20.06 7.51 -18.50
C ASP A 262 21.55 7.21 -18.21
N ILE A 263 21.84 6.57 -17.06
CA ILE A 263 23.19 6.11 -16.73
C ILE A 263 23.71 5.12 -17.78
N ALA A 264 22.91 4.13 -18.18
CA ALA A 264 23.28 3.15 -19.18
C ALA A 264 23.56 3.78 -20.56
N LYS A 265 22.75 4.77 -20.96
CA LYS A 265 22.96 5.55 -22.20
C LYS A 265 24.28 6.32 -22.15
N LYS A 266 24.55 7.03 -21.06
CA LYS A 266 25.80 7.78 -20.86
C LYS A 266 27.03 6.87 -20.88
N ALA A 267 26.97 5.71 -20.23
CA ALA A 267 28.06 4.74 -20.21
C ALA A 267 28.37 4.15 -21.60
N ARG A 268 27.34 3.86 -22.41
CA ARG A 268 27.53 3.39 -23.80
C ARG A 268 28.13 4.48 -24.69
N ALA A 269 27.73 5.73 -24.50
CA ALA A 269 28.22 6.86 -25.28
C ALA A 269 29.68 7.22 -24.97
N SER A 270 30.13 7.04 -23.72
CA SER A 270 31.48 7.44 -23.30
C SER A 270 32.60 6.48 -23.71
N GLY A 271 32.28 5.26 -24.16
CA GLY A 271 33.26 4.23 -24.53
C GLY A 271 34.21 3.82 -23.40
N SER A 272 33.97 4.30 -22.17
CA SER A 272 34.86 4.19 -21.04
C SER A 272 34.47 3.01 -20.15
N SER A 273 35.43 2.13 -19.85
CA SER A 273 35.32 1.24 -18.68
C SER A 273 35.08 2.11 -17.45
N PRO A 274 34.14 1.76 -16.54
CA PRO A 274 33.79 2.60 -15.40
C PRO A 274 35.05 2.94 -14.60
N ARG A 275 35.31 4.24 -14.39
CA ARG A 275 36.35 4.69 -13.46
C ARG A 275 35.90 4.34 -12.05
N VAL A 276 36.22 3.14 -11.61
CA VAL A 276 36.22 2.79 -10.19
C VAL A 276 37.42 3.53 -9.60
N ALA A 277 37.16 4.59 -8.83
CA ALA A 277 38.17 5.18 -7.96
C ALA A 277 38.36 4.30 -6.73
#